data_AF-A0AAP3F982-F1
#
_entry.id   AF-A0AAP3F982-F1
#
_cell.length_a   1.000
_cell.length_b   1.000
_cell.length_c   1.000
_cell.angle_alpha   90.00
_cell.angle_beta   90.00
_cell.angle_gamma   90.00
#
_symmetry.space_group_name_H-M   'P 1'
#
loop_
_entity.id
_entity.type
_entity.pdbx_description
1 polymer ?
#
loop_
_entity_poly.entity_id
_entity_poly.type
_entity_poly.pdbx_seq_one_letter_code
_entity_poly.pdbx_strand_id
1 'polypeptide(L)'
;MLGILLLALLLLEVYVLGYLEFISWRTIYTPLCCLMFPYLLVLLISMAVAGHLGFVNFCYSSISVWCVGLPVFAIPSYLLSLAKNRYPLIFGEKVQEGRYPATLGIISLLLALIFLWRFHSVWNSSTAMFGTDDFAEDFAGHGIWAHLRTLAMPLLIVAVYYFKRKQWYLWGIIFALLLIQLLYMVKGAIIIGVASGLLIRLMAGKMHLNLGLILKVSLGAFAIFLLTYMVLPLLGNESAEANVELFEMVAGHFLHYLTSGTLGFSYDANLNFPDMGNFEILVSPFVNIYKTLTGDPNLLSPVNPLYLHTGISYTNVRTFFGTMFIYCNSWQFIAYTLILSSLIYSIQLGSLRSGNMFLYTLLSYYCGLLGMGWFEFYYFHLAILEVPVIILMLMGIANVENRFREKIRQKHLVELKK
;
A
#
# COMPACT_ATOMS: atom_id res chain seq x y z
N MET A 1 -28.01 18.51 10.20
CA MET A 1 -27.52 18.44 11.59
C MET A 1 -26.86 17.10 11.91
N LEU A 2 -27.48 15.95 11.65
CA LEU A 2 -26.90 14.62 11.95
C LEU A 2 -25.55 14.35 11.24
N GLY A 3 -25.40 14.78 9.98
CA GLY A 3 -24.14 14.56 9.25
C GLY A 3 -22.93 15.31 9.83
N ILE A 4 -23.12 16.56 10.25
CA ILE A 4 -22.07 17.36 10.90
C ILE A 4 -21.68 16.74 12.25
N LEU A 5 -22.65 16.15 12.98
CA LEU A 5 -22.38 15.44 14.22
C LEU A 5 -21.51 14.20 14.00
N LEU A 6 -21.76 13.42 12.94
CA LEU A 6 -20.92 12.25 12.59
C LEU A 6 -19.49 12.66 12.25
N LEU A 7 -19.31 13.75 11.50
CA LEU A 7 -17.97 14.27 11.22
C LEU A 7 -17.27 14.72 12.52
N ALA A 8 -17.97 15.47 13.37
CA ALA A 8 -17.41 15.94 14.65
C ALA A 8 -17.01 14.77 15.55
N LEU A 9 -17.83 13.70 15.58
CA LEU A 9 -17.53 12.47 16.31
C LEU A 9 -16.27 11.79 15.76
N LEU A 10 -16.18 11.61 14.43
CA LEU A 10 -15.00 11.03 13.81
C LEU A 10 -13.75 11.88 14.09
N LEU A 11 -13.82 13.21 13.98
CA LEU A 11 -12.68 14.09 14.28
C LEU A 11 -12.20 13.94 15.73
N LEU A 12 -13.13 13.92 16.68
CA LEU A 12 -12.82 13.70 18.09
C LEU A 12 -12.21 12.31 18.32
N GLU A 13 -12.80 11.29 17.73
CA GLU A 13 -12.31 9.92 17.80
C GLU A 13 -10.89 9.79 17.24
N VAL A 14 -10.62 10.36 16.06
CA VAL A 14 -9.29 10.35 15.46
C VAL A 14 -8.27 11.03 16.37
N TYR A 15 -8.64 12.16 16.97
CA TYR A 15 -7.78 12.84 17.94
C TYR A 15 -7.50 11.97 19.18
N VAL A 16 -8.54 11.41 19.79
CA VAL A 16 -8.42 10.59 21.00
C VAL A 16 -7.61 9.32 20.73
N LEU A 17 -7.96 8.56 19.68
CA LEU A 17 -7.26 7.33 19.32
C LEU A 17 -5.80 7.61 18.95
N GLY A 18 -5.53 8.68 18.19
CA GLY A 18 -4.17 9.09 17.86
C GLY A 18 -3.34 9.47 19.09
N TYR A 19 -3.93 10.18 20.05
CA TYR A 19 -3.26 10.53 21.30
C TYR A 19 -2.97 9.29 22.16
N LEU A 20 -3.96 8.40 22.31
CA LEU A 20 -3.78 7.13 23.04
C LEU A 20 -2.71 6.26 22.38
N GLU A 21 -2.63 6.26 21.05
CA GLU A 21 -1.59 5.53 20.34
C GLU A 21 -0.20 6.11 20.55
N PHE A 22 -0.08 7.43 20.54
CA PHE A 22 1.18 8.08 20.86
C PHE A 22 1.66 7.72 22.27
N ILE A 23 0.76 7.69 23.26
CA ILE A 23 1.12 7.27 24.63
C ILE A 23 1.56 5.81 24.66
N SER A 24 0.81 4.93 23.99
CA SER A 24 1.02 3.48 24.01
C SER A 24 2.31 3.07 23.31
N TRP A 25 2.56 3.62 22.12
CA TRP A 25 3.70 3.22 21.29
C TRP A 25 4.87 4.19 21.30
N ARG A 26 4.72 5.41 21.81
CA ARG A 26 5.72 6.49 21.79
C ARG A 26 6.13 6.91 20.37
N THR A 27 5.23 6.70 19.42
CA THR A 27 5.39 7.05 18.01
C THR A 27 4.02 7.19 17.37
N ILE A 28 3.94 7.98 16.29
CA ILE A 28 2.76 8.09 15.44
C ILE A 28 2.83 7.12 14.24
N TYR A 29 3.93 6.40 14.06
CA TYR A 29 4.11 5.44 12.97
C TYR A 29 3.55 4.07 13.35
N THR A 30 2.27 4.03 13.76
CA THR A 30 1.55 2.79 14.11
C THR A 30 0.57 2.40 13.01
N PRO A 31 0.16 1.13 12.92
CA PRO A 31 -0.88 0.67 11.99
C PRO A 31 -2.15 1.53 12.04
N LEU A 32 -2.72 1.78 13.22
CA LEU A 32 -3.92 2.61 13.37
C LEU A 32 -3.70 4.03 12.84
N CYS A 33 -2.59 4.69 13.19
CA CYS A 33 -2.31 6.04 12.70
C CYS A 33 -2.12 6.07 11.17
N CYS A 34 -1.49 5.04 10.60
CA CYS A 34 -1.32 4.90 9.15
C CYS A 34 -2.65 4.65 8.44
N LEU A 35 -3.64 4.00 9.07
CA LEU A 35 -4.99 3.85 8.53
C LEU A 35 -5.79 5.16 8.63
N MET A 36 -5.77 5.74 9.82
CA MET A 36 -6.71 6.77 10.25
C MET A 36 -6.40 8.16 9.69
N PHE A 37 -5.14 8.61 9.74
CA PHE A 37 -4.81 9.97 9.30
C PHE A 37 -4.93 10.17 7.78
N PRO A 38 -4.44 9.25 6.93
CA PRO A 38 -4.63 9.39 5.49
C PRO A 38 -6.10 9.32 5.08
N TYR A 39 -6.88 8.44 5.72
CA TYR A 39 -8.33 8.39 5.51
C TYR A 39 -9.00 9.71 5.85
N LEU A 40 -8.74 10.26 7.04
CA LEU A 40 -9.35 11.52 7.46
C LEU A 40 -9.01 12.66 6.50
N LEU A 41 -7.75 12.76 6.05
CA LEU A 41 -7.32 13.77 5.09
C LEU A 41 -8.13 13.67 3.78
N VAL A 42 -8.22 12.46 3.22
CA VAL A 42 -8.94 12.25 1.96
C VAL A 42 -10.44 12.45 2.14
N LEU A 43 -11.03 12.03 3.26
CA LEU A 43 -12.43 12.27 3.58
C LEU A 43 -12.74 13.77 3.56
N LEU A 44 -11.91 14.60 4.19
CA LEU A 44 -12.10 16.06 4.22
C LEU A 44 -11.99 16.67 2.82
N ILE A 45 -11.05 16.18 2.00
CA ILE A 45 -10.93 16.60 0.58
C ILE A 45 -12.20 16.20 -0.19
N SER A 46 -12.66 14.97 -0.04
CA SER A 46 -13.89 14.48 -0.69
C SER A 46 -15.11 15.30 -0.33
N MET A 47 -15.25 15.69 0.94
CA MET A 47 -16.33 16.56 1.39
C MET A 47 -16.22 17.99 0.83
N ALA A 48 -15.00 18.49 0.64
CA ALA A 48 -14.78 19.82 0.06
C ALA A 48 -15.11 19.87 -1.45
N VAL A 49 -14.95 18.76 -2.17
CA VAL A 49 -15.27 18.69 -3.61
C VAL A 49 -16.68 18.16 -3.89
N ALA A 50 -17.31 17.46 -2.96
CA ALA A 50 -18.65 16.88 -3.14
C ALA A 50 -19.70 17.96 -3.46
N GLY A 51 -20.57 17.70 -4.44
CA GLY A 51 -21.56 18.66 -4.94
C GLY A 51 -20.98 19.81 -5.77
N HIS A 52 -19.66 19.83 -5.97
CA HIS A 52 -18.94 20.79 -6.79
C HIS A 52 -18.15 20.07 -7.89
N LEU A 53 -17.70 20.80 -8.92
CA LEU A 53 -16.82 20.27 -9.97
C LEU A 53 -17.36 19.00 -10.66
N GLY A 54 -18.69 18.83 -10.71
CA GLY A 54 -19.35 17.65 -11.28
C GLY A 54 -19.46 16.45 -10.34
N PHE A 55 -18.92 16.49 -9.11
CA PHE A 55 -19.00 15.40 -8.15
C PHE A 55 -20.37 15.27 -7.47
N VAL A 56 -20.73 14.04 -7.12
CA VAL A 56 -21.95 13.73 -6.36
C VAL A 56 -21.95 14.34 -4.96
N ASN A 57 -23.14 14.50 -4.38
CA ASN A 57 -23.29 14.94 -2.99
C ASN A 57 -22.78 13.89 -2.01
N PHE A 58 -22.18 14.35 -0.91
CA PHE A 58 -21.63 13.47 0.13
C PHE A 58 -22.73 12.92 1.06
N CYS A 59 -22.76 11.60 1.24
CA CYS A 59 -23.60 10.90 2.20
C CYS A 59 -22.87 10.72 3.53
N TYR A 60 -23.26 11.50 4.53
CA TYR A 60 -22.62 11.49 5.84
C TYR A 60 -22.83 10.19 6.62
N SER A 61 -23.86 9.39 6.32
CA SER A 61 -24.07 8.11 7.02
C SER A 61 -22.92 7.14 6.81
N SER A 62 -22.20 7.23 5.68
CA SER A 62 -21.00 6.43 5.40
C SER A 62 -19.89 6.60 6.45
N ILE A 63 -19.83 7.74 7.14
CA ILE A 63 -18.86 8.00 8.22
C ILE A 63 -19.07 7.06 9.41
N SER A 64 -20.32 6.66 9.68
CA SER A 64 -20.64 5.81 10.84
C SER A 64 -19.89 4.48 10.86
N VAL A 65 -19.63 3.91 9.67
CA VAL A 65 -18.86 2.66 9.53
C VAL A 65 -17.42 2.84 10.00
N TRP A 66 -16.82 4.00 9.74
CA TRP A 66 -15.49 4.34 10.23
C TRP A 66 -15.48 4.62 11.73
N CYS A 67 -16.53 5.26 12.26
CA CYS A 67 -16.70 5.45 13.72
C CYS A 67 -16.81 4.13 14.51
N VAL A 68 -17.17 3.02 13.84
CA VAL A 68 -17.19 1.69 14.45
C VAL A 68 -15.90 0.93 14.16
N GLY A 69 -15.38 1.02 12.93
CA GLY A 69 -14.19 0.31 12.50
C GLY A 69 -12.92 0.74 13.25
N LEU A 70 -12.72 2.05 13.47
CA LEU A 70 -11.51 2.56 14.11
C LEU A 70 -11.33 2.07 15.56
N PRO A 71 -12.34 2.13 16.46
CA PRO A 71 -12.21 1.60 17.81
C PRO A 71 -11.97 0.09 17.82
N VAL A 72 -12.67 -0.66 16.96
CA VAL A 72 -12.49 -2.12 16.87
C VAL A 72 -11.06 -2.44 16.42
N PHE A 73 -10.52 -1.72 15.44
CA PHE A 73 -9.14 -1.88 14.99
C PHE A 73 -8.13 -1.48 16.07
N ALA A 74 -8.46 -0.53 16.94
CA ALA A 74 -7.59 -0.07 18.02
C ALA A 74 -7.46 -1.07 19.18
N ILE A 75 -8.44 -1.96 19.39
CA ILE A 75 -8.44 -2.91 20.53
C ILE A 75 -7.14 -3.74 20.61
N PRO A 76 -6.69 -4.45 19.55
CA PRO A 76 -5.46 -5.23 19.62
C PRO A 76 -4.20 -4.38 19.86
N SER A 77 -4.20 -3.13 19.37
CA SER A 77 -3.11 -2.18 19.61
C SER A 77 -2.88 -1.99 21.11
N TYR A 78 -3.94 -1.63 21.83
CA TYR A 78 -3.83 -1.34 23.26
C TYR A 78 -3.46 -2.59 24.04
N LEU A 79 -4.07 -3.74 23.73
CA LEU A 79 -3.73 -5.02 24.37
C LEU A 79 -2.25 -5.39 24.18
N LEU A 80 -1.71 -5.28 22.97
CA LEU A 80 -0.32 -5.64 22.68
C LEU A 80 0.68 -4.58 23.19
N SER A 81 0.26 -3.32 23.27
CA SER A 81 1.08 -2.25 23.85
C SER A 81 1.37 -2.48 25.34
N LEU A 82 0.48 -3.17 26.07
CA LEU A 82 0.72 -3.55 27.47
C LEU A 82 1.98 -4.41 27.61
N ALA A 83 2.22 -5.33 26.67
CA ALA A 83 3.43 -6.16 26.67
C ALA A 83 4.69 -5.32 26.47
N LYS A 84 4.67 -4.38 25.51
CA LYS A 84 5.76 -3.44 25.27
C LYS A 84 6.05 -2.57 26.49
N ASN A 85 5.00 -2.02 27.11
CA ASN A 85 5.13 -1.13 28.27
C ASN A 85 5.59 -1.87 29.53
N ARG A 86 5.19 -3.13 29.70
CA ARG A 86 5.63 -3.98 30.81
C ARG A 86 7.07 -4.45 30.67
N TYR A 87 7.55 -4.65 29.43
CA TYR A 87 8.89 -5.17 29.15
C TYR A 87 9.68 -4.27 28.18
N PRO A 88 10.00 -3.02 28.56
CA PRO A 88 10.62 -2.04 27.66
C PRO A 88 12.03 -2.44 27.19
N LEU A 89 12.78 -3.18 28.02
CA LEU A 89 14.10 -3.70 27.66
C LEU A 89 14.03 -4.81 26.59
N ILE A 90 12.89 -5.48 26.45
CA ILE A 90 12.68 -6.52 25.44
C ILE A 90 12.13 -5.90 24.15
N PHE A 91 11.23 -4.92 24.25
CA PHE A 91 10.50 -4.33 23.12
C PHE A 91 10.94 -2.89 22.81
N GLY A 92 12.25 -2.64 22.85
CA GLY A 92 12.86 -1.34 22.59
C GLY A 92 14.00 -1.38 21.57
N GLU A 93 14.16 -2.50 20.86
CA GLU A 93 15.25 -2.66 19.89
C GLU A 93 15.09 -1.69 18.72
N LYS A 94 16.18 -1.00 18.40
CA LYS A 94 16.25 -0.11 17.26
C LYS A 94 16.35 -0.92 15.97
N VAL A 95 15.87 -0.34 14.87
CA VAL A 95 16.01 -0.94 13.54
C VAL A 95 17.49 -1.18 13.25
N GLN A 96 17.84 -2.42 12.90
CA GLN A 96 19.21 -2.84 12.65
C GLN A 96 19.80 -2.08 11.46
N GLU A 97 20.90 -1.39 11.73
CA GLU A 97 21.68 -0.70 10.71
C GLU A 97 22.58 -1.67 9.96
N GLY A 98 22.93 -1.32 8.73
CA GLY A 98 23.80 -2.16 7.92
C GLY A 98 24.02 -1.63 6.51
N ARG A 99 24.39 -2.54 5.62
CA ARG A 99 24.53 -2.29 4.19
C ARG A 99 23.49 -3.10 3.44
N TYR A 100 23.08 -2.60 2.28
CA TYR A 100 22.23 -3.34 1.37
C TYR A 100 22.94 -4.66 0.97
N PRO A 101 22.31 -5.83 1.18
CA PRO A 101 22.93 -7.12 0.84
C PRO A 101 23.21 -7.21 -0.67
N ALA A 102 24.40 -7.69 -1.04
CA ALA A 102 24.80 -7.71 -2.45
C ALA A 102 23.94 -8.69 -3.26
N THR A 103 23.52 -9.79 -2.65
CA THR A 103 22.64 -10.79 -3.28
C THR A 103 21.30 -10.17 -3.67
N LEU A 104 20.73 -9.33 -2.80
CA LEU A 104 19.50 -8.60 -3.11
C LEU A 104 19.69 -7.60 -4.25
N GLY A 105 20.88 -7.00 -4.36
CA GLY A 105 21.23 -6.15 -5.50
C GLY A 105 21.29 -6.90 -6.82
N ILE A 106 21.89 -8.10 -6.82
CA ILE A 106 21.94 -8.97 -7.99
C ILE A 106 20.52 -9.40 -8.38
N ILE A 107 19.70 -9.84 -7.42
CA ILE A 107 18.30 -10.22 -7.67
C ILE A 107 17.52 -9.03 -8.27
N SER A 108 17.70 -7.83 -7.72
CA SER A 108 17.02 -6.61 -8.21
C SER A 108 17.41 -6.29 -9.66
N LEU A 109 18.70 -6.41 -9.99
CA LEU A 109 19.20 -6.15 -11.34
C LEU A 109 18.69 -7.19 -12.34
N LEU A 110 18.75 -8.48 -11.99
CA LEU A 110 18.23 -9.55 -12.84
C LEU A 110 16.73 -9.38 -13.08
N LEU A 111 15.96 -9.05 -12.03
CA LEU A 111 14.54 -8.79 -12.13
C LEU A 111 14.26 -7.62 -13.10
N ALA A 112 15.00 -6.52 -12.98
CA ALA A 112 14.86 -5.37 -13.88
C ALA A 112 15.17 -5.74 -15.34
N LEU A 113 16.25 -6.48 -15.60
CA LEU A 113 16.61 -6.92 -16.95
C LEU A 113 15.56 -7.85 -17.55
N ILE A 114 15.03 -8.77 -16.75
CA ILE A 114 13.95 -9.68 -17.15
C ILE A 114 12.68 -8.89 -17.54
N PHE A 115 12.30 -7.88 -16.76
CA PHE A 115 11.13 -7.05 -17.07
C PHE A 115 11.34 -6.12 -18.27
N LEU A 116 12.55 -5.61 -18.48
CA LEU A 116 12.87 -4.85 -19.69
C LEU A 116 12.77 -5.72 -20.95
N TRP A 117 13.28 -6.95 -20.88
CA TRP A 117 13.11 -7.94 -21.94
C TRP A 117 11.63 -8.28 -22.16
N ARG A 118 10.88 -8.53 -21.08
CA ARG A 118 9.44 -8.83 -21.16
C ARG A 118 8.66 -7.68 -21.79
N PHE A 119 8.98 -6.44 -21.40
CA PHE A 119 8.33 -5.25 -21.96
C PHE A 119 8.60 -5.14 -23.46
N HIS A 120 9.86 -5.29 -23.87
CA HIS A 120 10.22 -5.29 -25.30
C HIS A 120 9.52 -6.41 -26.08
N SER A 121 9.45 -7.61 -25.52
CA SER A 121 8.75 -8.74 -26.13
C SER A 121 7.27 -8.44 -26.34
N VAL A 122 6.58 -7.95 -25.30
CA VAL A 122 5.13 -7.68 -25.33
C VAL A 122 4.82 -6.49 -26.22
N TRP A 123 5.66 -5.44 -26.18
CA TRP A 123 5.55 -4.29 -27.07
C TRP A 123 5.55 -4.68 -28.55
N ASN A 124 6.34 -5.70 -28.93
CA ASN A 124 6.43 -6.15 -30.32
C ASN A 124 5.39 -7.21 -30.69
N SER A 125 4.77 -7.90 -29.72
CA SER A 125 3.88 -9.03 -29.98
C SER A 125 2.41 -8.76 -29.66
N SER A 126 2.11 -7.85 -28.75
CA SER A 126 0.74 -7.53 -28.35
C SER A 126 0.10 -6.61 -29.39
N THR A 127 -1.20 -6.82 -29.62
CA THR A 127 -2.04 -5.90 -30.39
C THR A 127 -2.61 -4.77 -29.52
N ALA A 128 -2.47 -4.86 -28.19
CA ALA A 128 -2.93 -3.84 -27.27
C ALA A 128 -1.98 -2.64 -27.26
N MET A 129 -2.54 -1.43 -27.13
CA MET A 129 -1.74 -0.21 -27.02
C MET A 129 -1.18 -0.06 -25.61
N PHE A 130 0.08 0.34 -25.50
CA PHE A 130 0.65 0.66 -24.19
C PHE A 130 -0.12 1.78 -23.50
N GLY A 131 -0.45 1.55 -22.23
CA GLY A 131 -1.31 2.42 -21.44
C GLY A 131 -2.74 1.91 -21.27
N THR A 132 -3.14 0.83 -21.96
CA THR A 132 -4.43 0.16 -21.74
C THR A 132 -4.32 -0.98 -20.72
N ASP A 133 -5.46 -1.35 -20.12
CA ASP A 133 -5.55 -2.48 -19.19
C ASP A 133 -5.17 -3.81 -19.87
N ASP A 134 -5.54 -3.99 -21.15
CA ASP A 134 -5.17 -5.18 -21.94
C ASP A 134 -3.66 -5.33 -22.10
N PHE A 135 -2.94 -4.23 -22.37
CA PHE A 135 -1.48 -4.27 -22.46
C PHE A 135 -0.85 -4.59 -21.09
N ALA A 136 -1.40 -4.01 -20.02
CA ALA A 136 -0.93 -4.31 -18.67
C ALA A 136 -1.12 -5.79 -18.33
N GLU A 137 -2.26 -6.37 -18.71
CA GLU A 137 -2.58 -7.78 -18.53
C GLU A 137 -1.57 -8.69 -19.26
N ASP A 138 -1.33 -8.40 -20.54
CA ASP A 138 -0.33 -9.09 -21.37
C ASP A 138 1.09 -8.96 -20.80
N PHE A 139 1.46 -7.77 -20.31
CA PHE A 139 2.79 -7.50 -19.79
C PHE A 139 3.08 -8.28 -18.51
N ALA A 140 2.26 -8.07 -17.47
CA ALA A 140 2.52 -8.56 -16.12
C ALA A 140 1.27 -8.70 -15.22
N GLY A 141 0.07 -8.83 -15.80
CA GLY A 141 -1.18 -8.97 -15.04
C GLY A 141 -1.44 -10.36 -14.49
N HIS A 142 -0.88 -11.40 -15.13
CA HIS A 142 -1.18 -12.80 -14.82
C HIS A 142 0.06 -13.71 -14.84
N GLY A 143 -0.13 -14.93 -14.35
CA GLY A 143 0.89 -16.00 -14.35
C GLY A 143 2.17 -15.63 -13.61
N ILE A 144 3.29 -16.20 -14.05
CA ILE A 144 4.61 -16.00 -13.41
C ILE A 144 5.04 -14.52 -13.41
N TRP A 145 4.61 -13.74 -14.41
CA TRP A 145 4.97 -12.33 -14.53
C TRP A 145 4.36 -11.48 -13.41
N ALA A 146 3.11 -11.76 -13.03
CA ALA A 146 2.47 -11.11 -11.88
C ALA A 146 3.25 -11.38 -10.59
N HIS A 147 3.61 -12.63 -10.33
CA HIS A 147 4.38 -13.05 -9.14
C HIS A 147 5.79 -12.42 -9.09
N LEU A 148 6.50 -12.40 -10.23
CA LEU A 148 7.80 -11.74 -10.34
C LEU A 148 7.68 -10.22 -10.14
N ARG A 149 6.58 -9.60 -10.57
CA ARG A 149 6.33 -8.17 -10.33
C ARG A 149 6.09 -7.90 -8.85
N THR A 150 5.39 -8.80 -8.16
CA THR A 150 5.18 -8.71 -6.70
C THR A 150 6.51 -8.68 -5.94
N LEU A 151 7.53 -9.42 -6.38
CA LEU A 151 8.89 -9.42 -5.79
C LEU A 151 9.58 -8.05 -5.83
N ALA A 152 9.25 -7.17 -6.80
CA ALA A 152 9.85 -5.84 -6.88
C ALA A 152 9.48 -4.95 -5.67
N MET A 153 8.29 -5.14 -5.09
CA MET A 153 7.79 -4.36 -3.95
C MET A 153 8.68 -4.50 -2.70
N PRO A 154 8.95 -5.70 -2.14
CA PRO A 154 9.80 -5.82 -0.96
C PRO A 154 11.25 -5.43 -1.24
N LEU A 155 11.79 -5.70 -2.43
CA LEU A 155 13.13 -5.24 -2.81
C LEU A 155 13.21 -3.71 -2.82
N LEU A 156 12.18 -3.02 -3.32
CA LEU A 156 12.10 -1.57 -3.34
C LEU A 156 12.12 -1.00 -1.92
N ILE A 157 11.28 -1.54 -1.01
CA ILE A 157 11.21 -1.08 0.37
C ILE A 157 12.57 -1.23 1.07
N VAL A 158 13.22 -2.39 0.92
CA VAL A 158 14.54 -2.65 1.50
C VAL A 158 15.61 -1.73 0.90
N ALA A 159 15.58 -1.50 -0.42
CA ALA A 159 16.52 -0.59 -1.07
C ALA A 159 16.37 0.85 -0.58
N VAL A 160 15.13 1.34 -0.42
CA VAL A 160 14.83 2.68 0.12
C VAL A 160 15.27 2.81 1.59
N TYR A 161 15.15 1.75 2.39
CA TYR A 161 15.66 1.75 3.77
C TYR A 161 17.18 1.96 3.83
N TYR A 162 17.95 1.21 3.03
CA TYR A 162 19.41 1.31 3.03
C TYR A 162 19.95 2.52 2.27
N PHE A 163 19.10 3.20 1.49
CA PHE A 163 19.48 4.34 0.68
C PHE A 163 20.20 5.44 1.49
N LYS A 164 21.38 5.86 0.99
CA LYS A 164 22.12 7.05 1.46
C LYS A 164 22.46 7.93 0.26
N ARG A 165 22.50 9.25 0.45
CA ARG A 165 22.72 10.25 -0.63
C ARG A 165 23.93 9.98 -1.53
N LYS A 166 25.00 9.36 -1.00
CA LYS A 166 26.24 9.05 -1.74
C LYS A 166 26.22 7.69 -2.48
N GLN A 167 25.20 6.86 -2.31
CA GLN A 167 25.13 5.51 -2.90
C GLN A 167 24.35 5.53 -4.22
N TRP A 168 25.00 6.02 -5.29
CA TRP A 168 24.39 6.16 -6.62
C TRP A 168 23.86 4.85 -7.20
N TYR A 169 24.49 3.72 -6.90
CA TYR A 169 24.00 2.41 -7.36
C TYR A 169 22.62 2.05 -6.79
N LEU A 170 22.31 2.47 -5.55
CA LEU A 170 20.98 2.26 -4.97
C LEU A 170 19.92 3.14 -5.63
N TRP A 171 20.29 4.33 -6.11
CA TRP A 171 19.38 5.11 -6.96
C TRP A 171 19.01 4.35 -8.23
N GLY A 172 19.99 3.73 -8.88
CA GLY A 172 19.76 2.89 -10.05
C GLY A 172 18.82 1.72 -9.75
N ILE A 173 19.03 1.01 -8.63
CA ILE A 173 18.16 -0.10 -8.21
C ILE A 173 16.74 0.38 -7.90
N ILE A 174 16.59 1.45 -7.11
CA ILE A 174 15.28 2.01 -6.76
C ILE A 174 14.53 2.44 -8.03
N PHE A 175 15.21 3.15 -8.93
CA PHE A 175 14.62 3.60 -10.18
C PHE A 175 14.21 2.41 -11.06
N ALA A 176 15.06 1.39 -11.19
CA ALA A 176 14.75 0.20 -11.97
C ALA A 176 13.53 -0.56 -11.42
N LEU A 177 13.43 -0.72 -10.09
CA LEU A 177 12.28 -1.38 -9.45
C LEU A 177 10.99 -0.57 -9.57
N LEU A 178 11.07 0.76 -9.47
CA LEU A 178 9.93 1.65 -9.74
C LEU A 178 9.50 1.60 -11.21
N LEU A 179 10.46 1.51 -12.13
CA LEU A 179 10.18 1.40 -13.56
C LEU A 179 9.34 0.17 -13.88
N ILE A 180 9.63 -0.99 -13.26
CA ILE A 180 8.81 -2.20 -13.41
C ILE A 180 7.33 -1.91 -13.09
N GLN A 181 7.07 -1.20 -11.99
CA GLN A 181 5.69 -0.86 -11.57
C GLN A 181 5.05 0.20 -12.47
N LEU A 182 5.85 1.16 -12.97
CA LEU A 182 5.40 2.17 -13.95
C LEU A 182 5.01 1.54 -15.29
N LEU A 183 5.79 0.57 -15.79
CA LEU A 183 5.48 -0.10 -17.06
C LEU A 183 4.19 -0.93 -16.99
N TYR A 184 3.82 -1.42 -15.80
CA TYR A 184 2.53 -2.08 -15.58
C TYR A 184 1.36 -1.09 -15.41
N MET A 185 1.62 0.22 -15.34
CA MET A 185 0.61 1.30 -15.27
C MET A 185 -0.32 1.29 -14.05
N VAL A 186 -0.11 0.42 -13.06
CA VAL A 186 -0.91 0.43 -11.82
C VAL A 186 -0.32 1.37 -10.78
N LYS A 187 -0.92 2.57 -10.74
CA LYS A 187 -0.51 3.71 -9.90
C LYS A 187 -0.41 3.36 -8.41
N GLY A 188 -1.36 2.57 -7.90
CA GLY A 188 -1.38 2.22 -6.48
C GLY A 188 -0.20 1.37 -6.02
N ALA A 189 0.33 0.49 -6.88
CA ALA A 189 1.52 -0.30 -6.54
C ALA A 189 2.75 0.60 -6.32
N ILE A 190 2.88 1.65 -7.12
CA ILE A 190 3.94 2.64 -6.96
C ILE A 190 3.76 3.41 -5.65
N ILE A 191 2.54 3.90 -5.38
CA ILE A 191 2.22 4.65 -4.17
C ILE A 191 2.51 3.82 -2.93
N ILE A 192 2.04 2.57 -2.87
CA ILE A 192 2.28 1.65 -1.74
C ILE A 192 3.77 1.41 -1.54
N GLY A 193 4.53 1.13 -2.61
CA GLY A 193 5.96 0.87 -2.50
C GLY A 193 6.75 2.07 -1.99
N VAL A 194 6.47 3.26 -2.51
CA VAL A 194 7.10 4.50 -2.06
C VAL A 194 6.69 4.83 -0.63
N ALA A 195 5.40 4.77 -0.30
CA ALA A 195 4.91 5.06 1.05
C ALA A 195 5.53 4.11 2.08
N SER A 196 5.57 2.81 1.79
CA SER A 196 6.18 1.79 2.65
C SER A 196 7.68 2.03 2.83
N GLY A 197 8.41 2.32 1.76
CA GLY A 197 9.84 2.65 1.80
C GLY A 197 10.16 3.92 2.60
N LEU A 198 9.33 4.96 2.48
CA LEU A 198 9.46 6.18 3.28
C LEU A 198 9.12 5.91 4.76
N LEU A 199 8.11 5.09 5.02
CA LEU A 199 7.67 4.78 6.37
C LEU A 199 8.72 4.00 7.17
N ILE A 200 9.39 3.01 6.57
CA ILE A 200 10.48 2.32 7.28
C ILE A 200 11.64 3.28 7.62
N ARG A 201 11.90 4.29 6.79
CA ARG A 201 12.91 5.32 7.11
C ARG A 201 12.46 6.22 8.25
N LEU A 202 11.17 6.57 8.32
CA LEU A 202 10.59 7.32 9.44
C LEU A 202 10.67 6.51 10.74
N MET A 203 10.26 5.24 10.71
CA MET A 203 10.35 4.30 11.84
C MET A 203 11.78 4.10 12.33
N ALA A 204 12.76 4.08 11.41
CA ALA A 204 14.17 3.95 11.74
C ALA A 204 14.84 5.27 12.16
N GLY A 205 14.12 6.40 12.18
CA GLY A 205 14.69 7.72 12.51
C GLY A 205 15.67 8.26 11.46
N LYS A 206 15.69 7.71 10.24
CA LYS A 206 16.54 8.16 9.11
C LYS A 206 15.96 9.37 8.37
N MET A 207 14.75 9.77 8.73
CA MET A 207 13.99 10.86 8.14
C MET A 207 12.99 11.36 9.17
N HIS A 208 12.57 12.63 9.05
CA HIS A 208 11.52 13.21 9.87
C HIS A 208 10.32 13.58 9.00
N LEU A 209 9.12 13.29 9.51
CA LEU A 209 7.89 13.75 8.88
C LEU A 209 7.78 15.27 9.08
N ASN A 210 7.69 16.01 8.00
CA ASN A 210 7.43 17.45 8.00
C ASN A 210 6.59 17.81 6.76
N LEU A 211 6.02 19.02 6.77
CA LEU A 211 5.20 19.50 5.67
C LEU A 211 5.94 19.46 4.31
N GLY A 212 7.24 19.76 4.30
CA GLY A 212 8.05 19.69 3.10
C GLY A 212 8.18 18.28 2.50
N LEU A 213 8.25 17.24 3.34
CA LEU A 213 8.22 15.85 2.88
C LEU A 213 6.85 15.50 2.30
N ILE A 214 5.77 15.86 2.99
CA ILE A 214 4.39 15.62 2.53
C ILE A 214 4.19 16.26 1.15
N LEU A 215 4.55 17.53 1.00
CA LEU A 215 4.46 18.25 -0.28
C LEU A 215 5.27 17.58 -1.39
N LYS A 216 6.51 17.14 -1.12
CA LYS A 216 7.33 16.44 -2.12
C LYS A 216 6.71 15.11 -2.56
N VAL A 217 6.17 14.35 -1.61
CA VAL A 217 5.50 13.07 -1.92
C VAL A 217 4.23 13.32 -2.73
N SER A 218 3.41 14.29 -2.33
CA SER A 218 2.19 14.67 -3.07
C SER A 218 2.49 15.17 -4.48
N LEU A 219 3.49 16.04 -4.65
CA LEU A 219 3.93 16.50 -5.97
C LEU A 219 4.50 15.36 -6.82
N GLY A 220 5.28 14.46 -6.23
CA GLY A 220 5.80 13.28 -6.92
C GLY A 220 4.68 12.33 -7.36
N ALA A 221 3.69 12.09 -6.50
CA ALA A 221 2.52 11.29 -6.83
C ALA A 221 1.68 11.93 -7.95
N PHE A 222 1.48 13.24 -7.90
CA PHE A 222 0.81 13.99 -8.97
C PHE A 222 1.59 13.92 -10.29
N ALA A 223 2.92 14.06 -10.25
CA ALA A 223 3.77 13.93 -11.44
C ALA A 223 3.70 12.52 -12.05
N ILE A 224 3.72 11.46 -11.23
CA ILE A 224 3.55 10.08 -11.71
C ILE A 224 2.14 9.88 -12.29
N PHE A 225 1.11 10.43 -11.64
CA PHE A 225 -0.25 10.37 -12.14
C PHE A 225 -0.36 11.04 -13.52
N LEU A 226 0.21 12.25 -13.66
CA LEU A 226 0.27 12.99 -14.91
C LEU A 226 1.02 12.18 -15.98
N LEU A 227 2.22 11.68 -15.68
CA LEU A 227 3.02 10.90 -16.64
C LEU A 227 2.26 9.69 -17.15
N THR A 228 1.61 8.93 -16.27
CA THR A 228 0.84 7.73 -16.64
C THR A 228 -0.44 8.08 -17.41
N TYR A 229 -1.13 9.17 -17.06
CA TYR A 229 -2.36 9.58 -17.73
C TYR A 229 -2.11 10.20 -19.11
N MET A 230 -0.93 10.80 -19.32
CA MET A 230 -0.53 11.41 -20.59
C MET A 230 -0.04 10.39 -21.63
N VAL A 231 0.20 9.12 -21.25
CA VAL A 231 0.68 8.09 -22.18
C VAL A 231 -0.26 7.89 -23.35
N LEU A 232 -1.55 7.66 -23.09
CA LEU A 232 -2.54 7.39 -24.15
C LEU A 232 -2.76 8.61 -25.07
N PRO A 233 -2.98 9.84 -24.56
CA PRO A 233 -3.08 11.03 -25.41
C PRO A 233 -1.85 11.26 -26.30
N LEU A 234 -0.64 10.99 -25.78
CA LEU A 234 0.60 11.19 -26.54
C LEU A 234 0.86 10.11 -27.59
N LEU A 235 0.35 8.89 -27.38
CA LEU A 235 0.51 7.76 -28.32
C LEU A 235 -0.66 7.63 -29.31
N GLY A 236 -1.84 8.17 -28.98
CA GLY A 236 -3.09 8.02 -29.72
C GLY A 236 -3.26 8.90 -30.95
N ASN A 237 -2.32 9.81 -31.23
CA ASN A 237 -2.29 10.63 -32.44
C ASN A 237 -3.53 11.54 -32.64
N GLU A 238 -4.08 12.08 -31.55
CA GLU A 238 -4.84 13.33 -31.64
C GLU A 238 -3.90 14.47 -31.27
N SER A 239 -4.02 15.58 -31.98
CA SER A 239 -3.36 16.86 -31.74
C SER A 239 -3.75 17.42 -30.36
N ALA A 240 -3.34 16.74 -29.30
CA ALA A 240 -3.45 17.21 -27.94
C ALA A 240 -2.36 18.28 -27.77
N GLU A 241 -2.65 19.49 -28.25
CA GLU A 241 -1.93 20.66 -27.78
C GLU A 241 -2.04 20.64 -26.25
N ALA A 242 -0.91 20.79 -25.56
CA ALA A 242 -0.87 20.90 -24.11
C ALA A 242 -1.55 22.21 -23.70
N ASN A 243 -2.87 22.20 -23.67
CA ASN A 243 -3.74 23.33 -23.41
C ASN A 243 -4.33 23.25 -21.99
N VAL A 244 -5.04 24.31 -21.59
CA VAL A 244 -5.65 24.40 -20.25
C VAL A 244 -6.70 23.29 -20.05
N GLU A 245 -7.42 22.89 -21.10
CA GLU A 245 -8.44 21.83 -21.03
C GLU A 245 -7.84 20.47 -20.70
N LEU A 246 -6.67 20.13 -21.25
CA LEU A 246 -5.95 18.90 -20.90
C LEU A 246 -5.50 18.91 -19.43
N PHE A 247 -5.05 20.05 -18.92
CA PHE A 247 -4.69 20.18 -17.51
C PHE A 247 -5.92 20.05 -16.60
N GLU A 248 -7.04 20.70 -16.92
CA GLU A 248 -8.29 20.58 -16.17
C GLU A 248 -8.81 19.14 -16.17
N MET A 249 -8.74 18.46 -17.32
CA MET A 249 -9.11 17.07 -17.46
C MET A 249 -8.23 16.15 -16.58
N VAL A 250 -6.91 16.32 -16.60
CA VAL A 250 -6.00 15.53 -15.76
C VAL A 250 -6.18 15.84 -14.27
N ALA A 251 -6.35 17.11 -13.90
CA ALA A 251 -6.58 17.52 -12.52
C ALA A 251 -7.91 16.98 -11.98
N GLY A 252 -8.96 17.01 -12.80
CA GLY A 252 -10.25 16.38 -12.51
C GLY A 252 -10.10 14.87 -12.28
N HIS A 253 -9.40 14.16 -13.15
CA HIS A 253 -9.15 12.72 -12.98
C HIS A 253 -8.27 12.42 -11.77
N PHE A 254 -7.30 13.26 -11.44
CA PHE A 254 -6.51 13.10 -10.22
C PHE A 254 -7.37 13.23 -8.96
N LEU A 255 -8.22 14.26 -8.90
CA LEU A 255 -9.18 14.43 -7.81
C LEU A 255 -10.14 13.25 -7.75
N HIS A 256 -10.69 12.81 -8.89
CA HIS A 256 -11.54 11.62 -8.97
C HIS A 256 -10.86 10.40 -8.37
N TYR A 257 -9.63 10.08 -8.79
CA TYR A 257 -8.89 8.95 -8.24
C TYR A 257 -8.67 9.10 -6.73
N LEU A 258 -8.25 10.29 -6.26
CA LEU A 258 -8.01 10.57 -4.85
C LEU A 258 -9.29 10.47 -4.01
N THR A 259 -10.45 10.83 -4.53
CA THR A 259 -11.70 10.82 -3.76
C THR A 259 -12.55 9.58 -4.02
N SER A 260 -12.20 8.76 -5.02
CA SER A 260 -13.04 7.67 -5.54
C SER A 260 -13.51 6.68 -4.49
N GLY A 261 -12.65 6.22 -3.57
CA GLY A 261 -13.07 5.25 -2.55
C GLY A 261 -13.99 5.84 -1.49
N THR A 262 -13.77 7.09 -1.08
CA THR A 262 -14.59 7.78 -0.08
C THR A 262 -15.91 8.27 -0.66
N LEU A 263 -15.89 8.90 -1.85
CA LEU A 263 -17.10 9.28 -2.58
C LEU A 263 -17.88 8.07 -3.07
N GLY A 264 -17.21 7.02 -3.53
CA GLY A 264 -17.82 5.76 -3.96
C GLY A 264 -18.60 5.11 -2.83
N PHE A 265 -17.99 4.94 -1.66
CA PHE A 265 -18.67 4.39 -0.49
C PHE A 265 -19.79 5.31 0.05
N SER A 266 -19.57 6.62 0.02
CA SER A 266 -20.61 7.61 0.32
C SER A 266 -21.81 7.45 -0.64
N TYR A 267 -21.56 7.26 -1.92
CA TYR A 267 -22.60 7.11 -2.91
C TYR A 267 -23.34 5.77 -2.77
N ASP A 268 -22.64 4.68 -2.43
CA ASP A 268 -23.27 3.42 -2.01
C ASP A 268 -24.25 3.65 -0.85
N ALA A 269 -23.85 4.42 0.16
CA ALA A 269 -24.72 4.73 1.30
C ALA A 269 -25.97 5.54 0.89
N ASN A 270 -25.87 6.45 -0.07
CA ASN A 270 -27.02 7.16 -0.64
C ASN A 270 -27.99 6.20 -1.36
N LEU A 271 -27.46 5.15 -1.96
CA LEU A 271 -28.23 4.11 -2.66
C LEU A 271 -28.69 2.97 -1.75
N ASN A 272 -28.52 3.11 -0.43
CA ASN A 272 -28.82 2.09 0.59
C ASN A 272 -28.02 0.78 0.40
N PHE A 273 -26.75 0.90 0.05
CA PHE A 273 -25.80 -0.23 -0.09
C PHE A 273 -26.31 -1.29 -1.08
N PRO A 274 -26.39 -0.96 -2.38
CA PRO A 274 -26.97 -1.83 -3.40
C PRO A 274 -26.16 -3.10 -3.65
N ASP A 275 -24.85 -3.07 -3.36
CA ASP A 275 -24.00 -4.25 -3.33
C ASP A 275 -23.90 -4.75 -1.89
N MET A 276 -24.33 -6.00 -1.68
CA MET A 276 -24.16 -6.75 -0.43
C MET A 276 -23.61 -8.11 -0.82
N GLY A 277 -22.28 -8.21 -0.87
CA GLY A 277 -21.63 -9.41 -1.39
C GLY A 277 -21.32 -10.44 -0.31
N ASN A 278 -20.55 -11.46 -0.71
CA ASN A 278 -20.19 -12.59 0.14
C ASN A 278 -18.86 -12.34 0.88
N PHE A 279 -18.80 -12.71 2.16
CA PHE A 279 -17.60 -12.73 2.99
C PHE A 279 -16.40 -13.42 2.31
N GLU A 280 -16.66 -14.43 1.46
CA GLU A 280 -15.63 -15.13 0.68
C GLU A 280 -14.75 -14.18 -0.16
N ILE A 281 -15.26 -13.02 -0.58
CA ILE A 281 -14.49 -12.01 -1.33
C ILE A 281 -13.35 -11.46 -0.48
N LEU A 282 -13.59 -11.19 0.81
CA LEU A 282 -12.57 -10.64 1.73
C LEU A 282 -11.48 -11.65 2.08
N VAL A 283 -11.78 -12.94 1.93
CA VAL A 283 -10.85 -14.06 2.13
C VAL A 283 -10.48 -14.73 0.80
N SER A 284 -10.72 -14.05 -0.32
CA SER A 284 -10.47 -14.58 -1.66
C SER A 284 -9.04 -15.06 -1.89
N PRO A 285 -7.97 -14.52 -1.26
CA PRO A 285 -6.64 -15.13 -1.39
C PRO A 285 -6.60 -16.58 -0.93
N PHE A 286 -7.24 -16.90 0.19
CA PHE A 286 -7.29 -18.26 0.73
C PHE A 286 -8.22 -19.15 -0.11
N VAL A 287 -9.36 -18.62 -0.53
CA VAL A 287 -10.31 -19.35 -1.39
C VAL A 287 -9.68 -19.67 -2.75
N ASN A 288 -8.97 -18.72 -3.36
CA ASN A 288 -8.34 -18.90 -4.67
C ASN A 288 -7.14 -19.85 -4.61
N ILE A 289 -6.37 -19.86 -3.51
CA ILE A 289 -5.34 -20.90 -3.29
C ILE A 289 -6.01 -22.28 -3.24
N TYR A 290 -7.07 -22.43 -2.45
CA TYR A 290 -7.80 -23.71 -2.35
C TYR A 290 -8.35 -24.15 -3.72
N LYS A 291 -9.06 -23.26 -4.42
CA LYS A 291 -9.62 -23.52 -5.75
C LYS A 291 -8.55 -23.92 -6.77
N THR A 292 -7.41 -23.25 -6.75
CA THR A 292 -6.26 -23.58 -7.61
C THR A 292 -5.72 -24.98 -7.30
N LEU A 293 -5.60 -25.34 -6.02
CA LEU A 293 -5.15 -26.68 -5.60
C LEU A 293 -6.15 -27.78 -5.96
N THR A 294 -7.45 -27.49 -5.97
CA THR A 294 -8.50 -28.43 -6.35
C THR A 294 -8.83 -28.43 -7.85
N GLY A 295 -8.18 -27.58 -8.64
CA GLY A 295 -8.43 -27.44 -10.07
C GLY A 295 -9.77 -26.77 -10.43
N ASP A 296 -10.37 -26.00 -9.52
CA ASP A 296 -11.56 -25.19 -9.80
C ASP A 296 -11.15 -23.92 -10.59
N PRO A 297 -11.63 -23.75 -11.84
CA PRO A 297 -11.28 -22.60 -12.66
C PRO A 297 -11.95 -21.29 -12.21
N ASN A 298 -12.97 -21.34 -11.33
CA ASN A 298 -13.77 -20.17 -10.96
C ASN A 298 -13.14 -19.38 -9.81
N LEU A 299 -12.00 -18.74 -10.07
CA LEU A 299 -11.33 -17.89 -9.10
C LEU A 299 -12.19 -16.66 -8.75
N LEU A 300 -12.23 -16.30 -7.48
CA LEU A 300 -12.93 -15.12 -7.00
C LEU A 300 -12.12 -13.87 -7.32
N SER A 301 -12.78 -12.87 -7.88
CA SER A 301 -12.21 -11.54 -8.06
C SER A 301 -12.47 -10.68 -6.82
N PRO A 302 -11.44 -10.10 -6.18
CA PRO A 302 -11.62 -9.11 -5.12
C PRO A 302 -12.08 -7.75 -5.66
N VAL A 303 -12.14 -7.58 -6.98
CA VAL A 303 -12.64 -6.37 -7.65
C VAL A 303 -14.14 -6.28 -7.45
N ASN A 304 -14.61 -5.19 -6.87
CA ASN A 304 -16.05 -4.98 -6.74
C ASN A 304 -16.66 -4.85 -8.15
N PRO A 305 -17.71 -5.63 -8.48
CA PRO A 305 -18.32 -5.63 -9.81
C PRO A 305 -19.20 -4.40 -10.07
N LEU A 306 -19.68 -3.73 -9.03
CA LEU A 306 -20.55 -2.55 -9.14
C LEU A 306 -19.71 -1.28 -9.32
N TYR A 307 -19.80 -0.69 -10.51
CA TYR A 307 -19.22 0.61 -10.81
C TYR A 307 -20.24 1.72 -10.59
N LEU A 308 -19.85 2.74 -9.83
CA LEU A 308 -20.66 3.90 -9.51
C LEU A 308 -20.09 5.15 -10.15
N HIS A 309 -20.93 5.91 -10.84
CA HIS A 309 -20.54 7.21 -11.38
C HIS A 309 -20.55 8.26 -10.27
N THR A 310 -19.37 8.70 -9.83
CA THR A 310 -19.22 9.67 -8.73
C THR A 310 -19.03 11.10 -9.22
N GLY A 311 -19.12 11.33 -10.53
CA GLY A 311 -19.19 12.67 -11.13
C GLY A 311 -18.34 12.82 -12.38
N ILE A 312 -17.04 12.57 -12.26
CA ILE A 312 -16.09 12.68 -13.38
C ILE A 312 -15.99 11.37 -14.14
N SER A 313 -15.95 10.25 -13.40
CA SER A 313 -15.84 8.92 -13.98
C SER A 313 -16.50 7.89 -13.06
N TYR A 314 -16.51 6.65 -13.52
CA TYR A 314 -16.94 5.51 -12.73
C TYR A 314 -15.86 5.10 -11.74
N THR A 315 -16.28 4.57 -10.59
CA THR A 315 -15.39 3.92 -9.62
C THR A 315 -16.04 2.67 -9.08
N ASN A 316 -15.24 1.63 -8.90
CA ASN A 316 -15.62 0.43 -8.17
C ASN A 316 -14.84 0.29 -6.85
N VAL A 317 -14.14 1.34 -6.43
CA VAL A 317 -13.32 1.32 -5.22
C VAL A 317 -14.14 1.88 -4.06
N ARG A 318 -13.99 1.26 -2.88
CA ARG A 318 -14.59 1.74 -1.63
C ARG A 318 -13.50 1.95 -0.60
N THR A 319 -13.87 2.46 0.57
CA THR A 319 -12.94 2.62 1.69
C THR A 319 -12.69 1.27 2.39
N PHE A 320 -11.62 1.14 3.16
CA PHE A 320 -11.22 -0.11 3.83
C PHE A 320 -12.35 -0.73 4.67
N PHE A 321 -12.89 0.05 5.61
CA PHE A 321 -14.05 -0.41 6.37
C PHE A 321 -15.34 -0.43 5.54
N GLY A 322 -15.45 0.40 4.49
CA GLY A 322 -16.61 0.36 3.59
C GLY A 322 -16.72 -0.94 2.81
N THR A 323 -15.60 -1.42 2.24
CA THR A 323 -15.52 -2.71 1.56
C THR A 323 -15.83 -3.85 2.53
N MET A 324 -15.27 -3.81 3.74
CA MET A 324 -15.60 -4.80 4.77
C MET A 324 -17.09 -4.78 5.14
N PHE A 325 -17.68 -3.60 5.29
CA PHE A 325 -19.10 -3.44 5.63
C PHE A 325 -20.02 -4.00 4.54
N ILE A 326 -19.68 -3.81 3.27
CA ILE A 326 -20.43 -4.33 2.12
C ILE A 326 -20.42 -5.87 2.08
N TYR A 327 -19.29 -6.49 2.44
CA TYR A 327 -19.09 -7.94 2.30
C TYR A 327 -19.26 -8.73 3.61
N CYS A 328 -19.54 -8.09 4.73
CA CYS A 328 -19.67 -8.73 6.04
C CYS A 328 -21.02 -8.44 6.70
N ASN A 329 -21.52 -9.41 7.47
CA ASN A 329 -22.39 -9.08 8.59
C ASN A 329 -21.59 -8.45 9.76
N SER A 330 -22.28 -7.89 10.75
CA SER A 330 -21.64 -7.18 11.86
C SER A 330 -20.61 -8.02 12.64
N TRP A 331 -20.85 -9.32 12.82
CA TRP A 331 -19.92 -10.20 13.52
C TRP A 331 -18.68 -10.52 12.71
N GLN A 332 -18.85 -10.77 11.41
CA GLN A 332 -17.74 -10.98 10.48
C GLN A 332 -16.86 -9.74 10.37
N PHE A 333 -17.47 -8.55 10.31
CA PHE A 333 -16.76 -7.27 10.30
C PHE A 333 -15.86 -7.15 11.53
N ILE A 334 -16.43 -7.31 12.74
CA ILE A 334 -15.68 -7.21 14.00
C ILE A 334 -14.57 -8.25 14.06
N ALA A 335 -14.87 -9.51 13.78
CA ALA A 335 -13.90 -10.60 13.86
C ALA A 335 -12.74 -10.40 12.89
N TYR A 336 -13.03 -10.03 11.63
CA TYR A 336 -12.00 -9.79 10.62
C TYR A 336 -11.12 -8.60 11.01
N THR A 337 -11.71 -7.48 11.44
CA THR A 337 -10.95 -6.30 11.89
C THR A 337 -10.02 -6.64 13.06
N LEU A 338 -10.51 -7.40 14.05
CA LEU A 338 -9.71 -7.81 15.20
C LEU A 338 -8.56 -8.75 14.81
N ILE A 339 -8.81 -9.73 13.93
CA ILE A 339 -7.78 -10.67 13.46
C ILE A 339 -6.69 -9.93 12.69
N LEU A 340 -7.09 -9.10 11.72
CA LEU A 340 -6.15 -8.35 10.89
C LEU A 340 -5.32 -7.38 11.75
N SER A 341 -5.96 -6.60 12.63
CA SER A 341 -5.27 -5.68 13.52
C SER A 341 -4.30 -6.44 14.45
N SER A 342 -4.74 -7.55 15.04
CA SER A 342 -3.88 -8.40 15.89
C SER A 342 -2.64 -8.91 15.15
N LEU A 343 -2.80 -9.34 13.90
CA LEU A 343 -1.69 -9.80 13.07
C LEU A 343 -0.68 -8.67 12.81
N ILE A 344 -1.14 -7.49 12.39
CA ILE A 344 -0.26 -6.37 12.06
C ILE A 344 0.46 -5.85 13.32
N TYR A 345 -0.25 -5.70 14.45
CA TYR A 345 0.37 -5.29 15.71
C TYR A 345 1.30 -6.34 16.30
N SER A 346 1.07 -7.63 16.05
CA SER A 346 2.02 -8.69 16.42
C SER A 346 3.33 -8.57 15.64
N ILE A 347 3.25 -8.20 14.36
CA ILE A 347 4.45 -7.89 13.55
C ILE A 347 5.16 -6.66 14.11
N GLN A 348 4.44 -5.61 14.50
CA GLN A 348 5.04 -4.44 15.15
C GLN A 348 5.77 -4.81 16.44
N LEU A 349 5.15 -5.62 17.30
CA LEU A 349 5.76 -6.09 18.54
C LEU A 349 7.00 -6.97 18.27
N GLY A 350 6.95 -7.86 17.27
CA GLY A 350 8.10 -8.66 16.83
C GLY A 350 9.23 -7.82 16.25
N SER A 351 8.90 -6.73 15.55
CA SER A 351 9.87 -5.77 15.02
C SER A 351 10.60 -5.04 16.15
N LEU A 352 9.85 -4.54 17.14
CA LEU A 352 10.40 -3.89 18.35
C LEU A 352 11.21 -4.85 19.23
N ARG A 353 10.91 -6.15 19.19
CA ARG A 353 11.64 -7.16 19.96
C ARG A 353 13.01 -7.48 19.37
N SER A 354 13.10 -7.50 18.04
CA SER A 354 14.27 -8.04 17.34
C SER A 354 15.16 -6.96 16.72
N GLY A 355 14.61 -5.77 16.49
CA GLY A 355 15.24 -4.75 15.66
C GLY A 355 15.37 -5.17 14.18
N ASN A 356 14.83 -6.33 13.77
CA ASN A 356 15.10 -6.90 12.46
C ASN A 356 14.48 -6.04 11.35
N MET A 357 15.33 -5.54 10.46
CA MET A 357 14.95 -4.66 9.36
C MET A 357 13.89 -5.28 8.42
N PHE A 358 13.90 -6.59 8.20
CA PHE A 358 12.91 -7.27 7.38
C PHE A 358 11.54 -7.36 8.07
N LEU A 359 11.48 -7.49 9.40
CA LEU A 359 10.21 -7.40 10.12
C LEU A 359 9.66 -5.96 10.08
N TYR A 360 10.52 -4.95 10.17
CA TYR A 360 10.13 -3.55 9.93
C TYR A 360 9.71 -3.30 8.47
N THR A 361 10.32 -3.99 7.50
CA THR A 361 9.91 -3.96 6.08
C THR A 361 8.50 -4.50 5.95
N LEU A 362 8.22 -5.66 6.56
CA LEU A 362 6.90 -6.27 6.60
C LEU A 362 5.85 -5.36 7.26
N LEU A 363 6.18 -4.78 8.42
CA LEU A 363 5.32 -3.80 9.09
C LEU A 363 5.05 -2.59 8.18
N SER A 364 6.09 -2.04 7.57
CA SER A 364 5.98 -0.86 6.72
C SER A 364 5.14 -1.12 5.46
N TYR A 365 5.19 -2.33 4.91
CA TYR A 365 4.33 -2.76 3.81
C TYR A 365 2.85 -2.75 4.22
N TYR A 366 2.50 -3.40 5.32
CA TYR A 366 1.11 -3.38 5.82
C TYR A 366 0.64 -1.97 6.18
N CYS A 367 1.49 -1.16 6.80
CA CYS A 367 1.14 0.24 7.08
C CYS A 367 1.01 1.08 5.81
N GLY A 368 1.79 0.80 4.75
CA GLY A 368 1.64 1.45 3.44
C GLY A 368 0.30 1.10 2.78
N LEU A 369 -0.15 -0.15 2.89
CA LEU A 369 -1.50 -0.55 2.50
C LEU A 369 -2.58 0.13 3.34
N LEU A 370 -2.41 0.22 4.67
CA LEU A 370 -3.35 0.92 5.56
C LEU A 370 -3.44 2.41 5.19
N GLY A 371 -2.32 3.01 4.77
CA GLY A 371 -2.27 4.38 4.25
C GLY A 371 -3.14 4.62 3.01
N MET A 372 -3.48 3.55 2.31
CA MET A 372 -4.44 3.55 1.19
C MET A 372 -5.85 3.16 1.64
N GLY A 373 -6.17 3.15 2.93
CA GLY A 373 -7.48 2.73 3.44
C GLY A 373 -8.66 3.58 2.97
N TRP A 374 -8.41 4.74 2.35
CA TRP A 374 -9.44 5.53 1.65
C TRP A 374 -9.73 5.04 0.22
N PHE A 375 -8.87 4.19 -0.35
CA PHE A 375 -8.92 3.58 -1.68
C PHE A 375 -8.60 2.09 -1.54
N GLU A 376 -9.56 1.32 -1.04
CA GLU A 376 -9.36 -0.11 -0.80
C GLU A 376 -9.54 -0.89 -2.10
N PHE A 377 -8.44 -1.50 -2.52
CA PHE A 377 -8.41 -2.53 -3.54
C PHE A 377 -7.35 -3.60 -3.26
N TYR A 378 -6.62 -3.57 -2.14
CA TYR A 378 -5.32 -4.27 -2.01
C TYR A 378 -5.29 -5.34 -0.93
N TYR A 379 -6.13 -5.26 0.10
CA TYR A 379 -6.16 -6.20 1.21
C TYR A 379 -6.70 -7.58 0.83
N PHE A 380 -7.49 -7.64 -0.23
CA PHE A 380 -8.18 -8.87 -0.64
C PHE A 380 -7.50 -9.53 -1.85
N HIS A 381 -6.34 -9.03 -2.28
CA HIS A 381 -5.52 -9.66 -3.32
C HIS A 381 -4.50 -10.61 -2.72
N LEU A 382 -4.06 -11.61 -3.50
CA LEU A 382 -3.03 -12.59 -3.10
C LEU A 382 -1.73 -11.93 -2.61
N ALA A 383 -1.40 -10.75 -3.11
CA ALA A 383 -0.24 -9.96 -2.71
C ALA A 383 -0.14 -9.74 -1.18
N ILE A 384 -1.29 -9.68 -0.48
CA ILE A 384 -1.35 -9.52 0.99
C ILE A 384 -0.67 -10.67 1.75
N LEU A 385 -0.56 -11.84 1.13
CA LEU A 385 0.12 -13.03 1.65
C LEU A 385 1.49 -13.23 0.97
N GLU A 386 1.55 -13.03 -0.34
CA GLU A 386 2.75 -13.27 -1.14
C GLU A 386 3.91 -12.34 -0.75
N VAL A 387 3.67 -11.03 -0.62
CA VAL A 387 4.71 -10.07 -0.23
C VAL A 387 5.34 -10.42 1.14
N PRO A 388 4.56 -10.71 2.20
CA PRO A 388 5.12 -11.20 3.45
C PRO A 388 6.02 -12.42 3.33
N VAL A 389 5.58 -13.45 2.60
CA VAL A 389 6.37 -14.67 2.37
C VAL A 389 7.68 -14.31 1.67
N ILE A 390 7.62 -13.47 0.64
CA ILE A 390 8.81 -12.98 -0.06
C ILE A 390 9.75 -12.24 0.90
N ILE A 391 9.26 -11.33 1.75
CA ILE A 391 10.10 -10.61 2.72
C ILE A 391 10.82 -11.58 3.65
N LEU A 392 10.14 -12.63 4.13
CA LEU A 392 10.75 -13.66 4.97
C LEU A 392 11.80 -14.48 4.22
N MET A 393 11.58 -14.78 2.93
CA MET A 393 12.59 -15.42 2.08
C MET A 393 13.82 -14.52 1.90
N LEU A 394 13.63 -13.22 1.59
CA LEU A 394 14.71 -12.25 1.44
C LEU A 394 15.50 -12.08 2.75
N MET A 395 14.82 -12.13 3.89
CA MET A 395 15.46 -12.17 5.22
C MET A 395 16.37 -13.39 5.36
N GLY A 396 15.90 -14.58 4.97
CA GLY A 396 16.69 -15.80 4.96
C GLY A 396 17.95 -15.68 4.09
N ILE A 397 17.80 -15.19 2.86
CA ILE A 397 18.90 -14.96 1.92
C ILE A 397 19.95 -14.01 2.51
N ALA A 398 19.51 -12.86 3.04
CA ALA A 398 20.40 -11.87 3.64
C ALA A 398 21.15 -12.42 4.88
N ASN A 399 20.48 -13.24 5.70
CA ASN A 399 21.10 -13.87 6.86
C ASN A 399 22.19 -14.87 6.45
N VAL A 400 21.97 -15.66 5.40
CA VAL A 400 22.98 -16.58 4.86
C VAL A 400 24.18 -15.80 4.32
N GLU A 401 23.95 -14.72 3.55
CA GLU A 401 25.02 -13.86 3.05
C GLU A 401 25.87 -13.29 4.20
N ASN A 402 25.23 -12.76 5.24
CA ASN A 402 25.92 -12.18 6.39
C ASN A 402 26.81 -13.20 7.11
N ARG A 403 26.29 -14.41 7.37
CA ARG A 403 27.07 -15.50 8.00
C ARG A 403 28.28 -15.91 7.15
N PHE A 404 28.13 -15.95 5.83
CA PHE A 404 29.24 -16.27 4.93
C PHE A 404 30.32 -15.19 4.94
N ARG A 405 29.92 -13.91 4.90
CA ARG A 405 30.85 -12.77 5.01
C ARG A 405 31.61 -12.76 6.32
N GLU A 406 30.95 -13.07 7.44
CA GLU A 406 31.59 -13.14 8.77
C GLU A 406 32.64 -14.25 8.82
N LYS A 407 32.33 -15.45 8.29
CA LYS A 407 33.30 -16.56 8.20
C LYS A 407 34.55 -16.19 7.39
N ILE A 408 34.36 -15.53 6.24
CA ILE A 408 35.49 -15.06 5.41
C ILE A 408 36.34 -14.03 6.18
N ARG A 409 35.68 -13.07 6.83
CA ARG A 409 36.38 -12.04 7.62
C ARG A 409 37.19 -12.63 8.76
N GLN A 410 36.64 -13.61 9.48
CA GLN A 410 37.35 -14.32 10.54
C GLN A 410 38.57 -15.07 10.01
N LYS A 411 38.44 -15.78 8.88
CA LYS A 411 39.56 -16.49 8.23
C LYS A 411 40.69 -15.52 7.86
N HIS A 412 40.35 -14.39 7.24
CA HIS A 412 41.35 -13.40 6.83
C HIS A 412 42.07 -12.73 8.03
N LEU A 413 41.36 -12.50 9.13
CA LEU A 413 41.98 -11.98 10.36
C LEU A 413 42.93 -12.99 11.04
N VAL A 414 42.70 -14.29 10.87
CA VAL A 414 43.62 -15.33 11.35
C VAL A 414 44.86 -15.41 10.46
N GLU A 415 44.70 -15.27 9.14
CA GLU A 415 45.82 -15.25 8.19
C GLU A 415 46.72 -14.03 8.37
N LEU A 416 46.17 -12.84 8.67
CA LEU A 416 46.95 -11.62 8.94
C LEU A 416 47.70 -11.63 10.29
N LYS A 417 47.39 -12.56 11.18
CA LYS A 417 48.04 -12.72 12.50
C LYS A 417 49.15 -13.79 12.50
N LYS A 418 49.30 -14.52 11.40
CA LYS A 418 50.42 -15.44 11.15
C LYS A 418 51.46 -14.72 10.30
#